data_AF-A0A090E4A8-F1
#
_entry.id   AF-A0A090E4A8-F1
#
_cell.length_a   1.000
_cell.length_b   1.000
_cell.length_c   1.000
_cell.angle_alpha   90.00
_cell.angle_beta   90.00
_cell.angle_gamma   90.00
#
_symmetry.space_group_name_H-M   'P 1'
#
loop_
_entity.id
_entity.type
_entity.pdbx_description
1 polymer ?
#
loop_
_entity_poly.entity_id
_entity_poly.type
_entity_poly.pdbx_seq_one_letter_code
_entity_poly.pdbx_strand_id
1 'polypeptide(L)'
;MRLANDIIAIPHGSAHAVRLRPSLRAAVRLHAKHDLRKLVEGIGEGHLGIIADIIMQGTDADTAAVIINRITFEGIRELGALVEPLSDFAFALLGVDRKEAEATAERAAKTPDTSDWIGPHLERLFEIGTGWLGWSPADTWAATPTEIMIAQRGLIARLKAVNGVKDDERPESDPLEEIAPEKVREGLAKLRGLAG
;
A
#
# COMPACT_ATOMS: atom_id res chain seq x y z
N MET A 1 -5.93 -9.27 -17.39
CA MET A 1 -4.89 -9.09 -16.37
C MET A 1 -5.09 -7.71 -15.74
N ARG A 2 -5.56 -7.61 -14.50
CA ARG A 2 -5.56 -6.33 -13.77
C ARG A 2 -4.19 -6.16 -13.13
N LEU A 3 -3.52 -5.04 -13.42
CA LEU A 3 -2.15 -4.79 -12.98
C LEU A 3 -2.08 -4.37 -11.51
N ALA A 4 -3.18 -3.94 -10.90
CA ALA A 4 -3.31 -3.58 -9.48
C ALA A 4 -4.77 -3.80 -9.01
N ASN A 5 -4.99 -3.87 -7.68
CA ASN A 5 -6.33 -3.71 -7.08
C ASN A 5 -6.74 -2.23 -7.15
N ASP A 6 -6.92 -1.71 -8.36
CA ASP A 6 -7.28 -0.32 -8.64
C ASP A 6 -8.73 -0.01 -8.23
N ILE A 7 -9.55 -1.05 -8.10
CA ILE A 7 -10.97 -0.97 -7.80
C ILE A 7 -11.34 -2.08 -6.82
N ILE A 8 -11.91 -1.66 -5.70
CA ILE A 8 -12.49 -2.53 -4.68
C ILE A 8 -13.99 -2.53 -4.83
N ALA A 9 -14.56 -3.73 -4.97
CA ALA A 9 -15.99 -3.91 -5.09
C ALA A 9 -16.60 -4.11 -3.70
N ILE A 10 -17.50 -3.22 -3.30
CA ILE A 10 -18.36 -3.44 -2.14
C ILE A 10 -19.73 -3.95 -2.59
N PRO A 11 -20.33 -4.89 -1.85
CA PRO A 11 -21.69 -5.33 -2.14
C PRO A 11 -22.68 -4.17 -2.01
N HIS A 12 -23.66 -4.12 -2.91
CA HIS A 12 -24.75 -3.17 -2.89
C HIS A 12 -26.06 -3.84 -3.33
N GLY A 13 -26.95 -4.11 -2.38
CA GLY A 13 -28.16 -4.88 -2.58
C GLY A 13 -27.86 -6.36 -2.82
N SER A 14 -28.84 -7.08 -3.35
CA SER A 14 -28.71 -8.51 -3.66
C SER A 14 -27.95 -8.80 -4.96
N ALA A 15 -27.75 -7.79 -5.83
CA ALA A 15 -27.24 -8.01 -7.19
C ALA A 15 -26.32 -6.91 -7.74
N HIS A 16 -26.00 -5.86 -6.98
CA HIS A 16 -25.11 -4.80 -7.45
C HIS A 16 -23.83 -4.75 -6.60
N ALA A 17 -22.78 -4.21 -7.20
CA ALA A 17 -21.53 -3.93 -6.53
C ALA A 17 -21.09 -2.52 -6.89
N VAL A 18 -20.72 -1.74 -5.89
CA VAL A 18 -20.14 -0.41 -6.07
C VAL A 18 -18.63 -0.51 -6.06
N ARG A 19 -17.99 0.37 -6.83
CA ARG A 19 -16.54 0.43 -7.01
C ARG A 19 -15.97 1.57 -6.20
N LEU A 20 -15.06 1.26 -5.27
CA LEU A 20 -14.21 2.26 -4.62
C LEU A 20 -12.81 2.23 -5.21
N ARG A 21 -12.20 3.41 -5.37
CA ARG A 21 -10.83 3.59 -5.84
C ARG A 21 -9.94 4.11 -4.71
N PRO A 22 -8.93 3.34 -4.24
CA PRO A 22 -7.98 3.76 -3.22
C PRO A 22 -6.91 4.69 -3.82
N SER A 23 -7.34 5.87 -4.30
CA SER A 23 -6.46 6.85 -4.93
C SER A 23 -5.46 7.45 -3.93
N LEU A 24 -4.33 7.96 -4.43
CA LEU A 24 -3.35 8.67 -3.61
C LEU A 24 -3.99 9.88 -2.89
N ARG A 25 -4.93 10.57 -3.56
CA ARG A 25 -5.71 11.65 -2.95
C ARG A 25 -6.54 11.17 -1.76
N ALA A 26 -7.21 10.02 -1.90
CA ALA A 26 -7.97 9.42 -0.81
C ALA A 26 -7.05 9.06 0.36
N ALA A 27 -5.87 8.50 0.08
CA ALA A 27 -4.89 8.12 1.10
C ALA A 27 -4.44 9.33 1.93
N VAL A 28 -4.04 10.43 1.26
CA VAL A 28 -3.61 11.66 1.95
C VAL A 28 -4.72 12.27 2.80
N ARG A 29 -5.95 12.35 2.26
CA ARG A 29 -7.08 12.94 2.98
C ARG A 29 -7.51 12.12 4.19
N LEU A 30 -7.56 10.80 4.04
CA LEU A 30 -7.92 9.90 5.14
C LEU A 30 -6.81 9.86 6.20
N HIS A 31 -5.53 9.89 5.78
CA HIS A 31 -4.41 9.98 6.71
C HIS A 31 -4.49 11.24 7.55
N ALA A 32 -4.72 12.41 6.92
CA ALA A 32 -4.83 13.68 7.62
C ALA A 32 -6.02 13.73 8.60
N LYS A 33 -7.11 13.00 8.31
CA LYS A 33 -8.32 13.02 9.15
C LYS A 33 -8.29 12.00 10.29
N HIS A 34 -7.81 10.79 10.03
CA HIS A 34 -7.99 9.64 10.92
C HIS A 34 -6.70 8.93 11.31
N ASP A 35 -5.58 9.22 10.65
CA ASP A 35 -4.40 8.36 10.59
C ASP A 35 -4.71 6.98 9.98
N LEU A 36 -4.04 6.65 8.86
CA LEU A 36 -4.30 5.40 8.12
C LEU A 36 -4.11 4.15 8.98
N ARG A 37 -3.25 4.19 10.00
CA ARG A 37 -2.99 3.07 10.92
C ARG A 37 -4.24 2.65 11.69
N LYS A 38 -5.16 3.59 11.93
CA LYS A 38 -6.37 3.38 12.73
C LYS A 38 -7.57 2.92 11.90
N LEU A 39 -7.47 2.92 10.57
CA LEU A 39 -8.64 2.62 9.73
C LEU A 39 -9.13 1.19 9.91
N VAL A 40 -8.24 0.20 9.90
CA VAL A 40 -8.62 -1.22 10.01
C VAL A 40 -9.28 -1.50 11.36
N GLU A 41 -8.71 -0.97 12.45
CA GLU A 41 -9.29 -1.04 13.78
C GLU A 41 -10.68 -0.36 13.82
N GLY A 42 -10.77 0.88 13.33
CA GLY A 42 -12.03 1.61 13.28
C GLY A 42 -13.10 0.96 12.42
N ILE A 43 -12.72 0.26 11.33
CA ILE A 43 -13.65 -0.55 10.53
C ILE A 43 -14.14 -1.75 11.34
N GLY A 44 -13.23 -2.48 12.00
CA GLY A 44 -13.57 -3.66 12.81
C GLY A 44 -14.46 -3.32 14.01
N GLU A 45 -14.28 -2.14 14.61
CA GLU A 45 -15.10 -1.62 15.70
C GLU A 45 -16.43 -1.00 15.23
N GLY A 46 -16.65 -0.88 13.92
CA GLY A 46 -17.87 -0.31 13.37
C GLY A 46 -17.98 1.21 13.54
N HIS A 47 -16.85 1.92 13.57
CA HIS A 47 -16.82 3.38 13.71
C HIS A 47 -17.41 4.06 12.47
N LEU A 48 -18.71 4.37 12.53
CA LEU A 48 -19.49 4.87 11.38
C LEU A 48 -18.89 6.12 10.71
N GLY A 49 -18.26 7.02 11.48
CA GLY A 49 -17.57 8.19 10.91
C GLY A 49 -16.40 7.83 9.99
N ILE A 50 -15.54 6.88 10.41
CA ILE A 50 -14.40 6.40 9.63
C ILE A 50 -14.92 5.70 8.38
N ILE A 51 -15.91 4.83 8.53
CA ILE A 51 -16.52 4.06 7.43
C ILE A 51 -17.13 5.00 6.38
N ALA A 52 -17.91 6.00 6.82
CA ALA A 52 -18.50 6.99 5.93
C ALA A 52 -17.42 7.80 5.20
N ASP A 53 -16.36 8.22 5.89
CA ASP A 53 -15.26 8.96 5.28
C ASP A 53 -14.50 8.13 4.24
N ILE A 54 -14.25 6.84 4.51
CA ILE A 54 -13.64 5.92 3.54
C ILE A 54 -14.51 5.84 2.29
N ILE A 55 -15.82 5.61 2.45
CA ILE A 55 -16.76 5.52 1.33
C ILE A 55 -16.75 6.82 0.52
N MET A 56 -16.86 7.97 1.18
CA MET A 56 -16.86 9.28 0.50
C MET A 56 -15.55 9.61 -0.21
N GLN A 57 -14.41 9.11 0.25
CA GLN A 57 -13.13 9.30 -0.46
C GLN A 57 -12.89 8.27 -1.57
N GLY A 58 -13.54 7.11 -1.49
CA GLY A 58 -13.37 6.04 -2.46
C GLY A 58 -14.28 6.12 -3.69
N THR A 59 -15.38 6.88 -3.64
CA THR A 59 -16.34 6.99 -4.76
C THR A 59 -16.91 8.41 -4.90
N ASP A 60 -17.74 8.66 -5.90
CA ASP A 60 -18.48 9.92 -6.06
C ASP A 60 -19.56 10.12 -4.98
N ALA A 61 -19.98 11.38 -4.79
CA ALA A 61 -20.87 11.78 -3.71
C ALA A 61 -22.26 11.10 -3.77
N ASP A 62 -22.82 10.92 -4.96
CA ASP A 62 -24.15 10.34 -5.14
C ASP A 62 -24.12 8.86 -4.75
N THR A 63 -23.12 8.13 -5.25
CA THR A 63 -22.88 6.73 -4.90
C THR A 63 -22.60 6.56 -3.41
N ALA A 64 -21.78 7.44 -2.82
CA ALA A 64 -21.46 7.40 -1.39
C ALA A 64 -22.72 7.60 -0.53
N ALA A 65 -23.57 8.58 -0.88
CA ALA A 65 -24.81 8.85 -0.17
C ALA A 65 -25.76 7.63 -0.19
N VAL A 66 -25.86 6.94 -1.32
CA VAL A 66 -26.68 5.73 -1.46
C VAL A 66 -26.19 4.61 -0.52
N ILE A 67 -24.88 4.39 -0.43
CA ILE A 67 -24.31 3.36 0.46
C ILE A 67 -24.54 3.74 1.94
N ILE A 68 -24.24 4.98 2.31
CA ILE A 68 -24.36 5.46 3.70
C ILE A 68 -25.82 5.41 4.18
N ASN A 69 -26.77 5.80 3.32
CA ASN A 69 -28.19 5.70 3.62
C ASN A 69 -28.59 4.24 3.86
N ARG A 70 -28.06 3.30 3.06
CA ARG A 70 -28.37 1.88 3.24
C ARG A 70 -27.85 1.32 4.56
N ILE A 71 -26.65 1.71 5.00
CA ILE A 71 -26.14 1.36 6.34
C ILE A 71 -27.12 1.88 7.42
N THR A 72 -27.66 3.08 7.24
CA THR A 72 -28.64 3.67 8.16
C THR A 72 -29.94 2.87 8.23
N PHE A 73 -30.43 2.33 7.10
CA PHE A 73 -31.69 1.58 7.04
C PHE A 73 -31.55 0.09 7.39
N GLU A 74 -30.47 -0.57 6.98
CA GLU A 74 -30.28 -2.03 7.12
C GLU A 74 -29.40 -2.40 8.33
N GLY A 75 -28.74 -1.41 8.95
CA GLY A 75 -28.02 -1.55 10.21
C GLY A 75 -26.84 -2.50 10.15
N ILE A 76 -26.69 -3.33 11.19
CA ILE A 76 -25.46 -4.11 11.45
C ILE A 76 -25.15 -5.16 10.38
N ARG A 77 -26.19 -5.70 9.71
CA ARG A 77 -26.01 -6.70 8.65
C ARG A 77 -25.24 -6.11 7.47
N GLU A 78 -25.61 -4.91 7.05
CA GLU A 78 -24.94 -4.22 5.95
C GLU A 78 -23.53 -3.80 6.37
N LEU A 79 -23.37 -3.33 7.61
CA LEU A 79 -22.06 -2.99 8.16
C LEU A 79 -21.07 -4.17 8.14
N GLY A 80 -21.53 -5.35 8.56
CA GLY A 80 -20.71 -6.57 8.55
C GLY A 80 -20.25 -6.97 7.15
N ALA A 81 -21.07 -6.76 6.13
CA ALA A 81 -20.72 -7.04 4.73
C ALA A 81 -19.67 -6.06 4.16
N LEU A 82 -19.46 -4.91 4.79
CA LEU A 82 -18.49 -3.90 4.37
C LEU A 82 -17.12 -4.04 5.04
N VAL A 83 -17.01 -4.78 6.15
CA VAL A 83 -15.77 -4.88 6.93
C VAL A 83 -14.59 -5.35 6.08
N GLU A 84 -14.74 -6.46 5.37
CA GLU A 84 -13.67 -7.04 4.55
C GLU A 84 -13.26 -6.10 3.39
N PRO A 85 -14.16 -5.65 2.50
CA PRO A 85 -13.76 -4.81 1.38
C PRO A 85 -13.26 -3.42 1.81
N LEU A 86 -13.77 -2.83 2.90
CA LEU A 86 -13.22 -1.56 3.40
C LEU A 86 -11.85 -1.75 4.06
N SER A 87 -11.59 -2.94 4.64
CA SER A 87 -10.26 -3.28 5.15
C SER A 87 -9.27 -3.43 3.98
N ASP A 88 -9.66 -4.13 2.91
CA ASP A 88 -8.85 -4.20 1.68
C ASP A 88 -8.55 -2.80 1.13
N PHE A 89 -9.53 -1.89 1.21
CA PHE A 89 -9.35 -0.50 0.81
C PHE A 89 -8.30 0.19 1.66
N ALA A 90 -8.36 0.04 2.99
CA ALA A 90 -7.37 0.62 3.89
C ALA A 90 -5.93 0.13 3.59
N PHE A 91 -5.73 -1.15 3.30
CA PHE A 91 -4.42 -1.68 2.90
C PHE A 91 -3.97 -1.14 1.53
N ALA A 92 -4.88 -1.06 0.57
CA ALA A 92 -4.57 -0.56 -0.77
C ALA A 92 -4.16 0.93 -0.77
N LEU A 93 -4.61 1.74 0.19
CA LEU A 93 -4.15 3.12 0.39
C LEU A 93 -2.67 3.23 0.78
N LEU A 94 -2.06 2.13 1.22
CA LEU A 94 -0.61 2.02 1.50
C LEU A 94 0.15 1.29 0.39
N GLY A 95 -0.54 0.92 -0.69
CA GLY A 95 0.05 0.14 -1.78
C GLY A 95 0.28 -1.33 -1.42
N VAL A 96 -0.36 -1.81 -0.35
CA VAL A 96 -0.20 -3.18 0.18
C VAL A 96 -1.42 -4.02 -0.18
N ASP A 97 -1.19 -5.24 -0.65
CA ASP A 97 -2.26 -6.23 -0.75
C ASP A 97 -2.46 -6.90 0.62
N ARG A 98 -3.68 -6.86 1.15
CA ARG A 98 -3.99 -7.40 2.48
C ARG A 98 -3.69 -8.89 2.58
N LYS A 99 -3.98 -9.68 1.55
CA LYS A 99 -3.78 -11.14 1.58
C LYS A 99 -2.30 -11.48 1.59
N GLU A 100 -1.49 -10.72 0.85
CA GLU A 100 -0.03 -10.83 0.91
C GLU A 100 0.53 -10.44 2.28
N ALA A 101 -0.01 -9.38 2.88
CA ALA A 101 0.39 -8.91 4.22
C ALA A 101 0.05 -9.93 5.31
N GLU A 102 -1.16 -10.51 5.29
CA GLU A 102 -1.58 -11.55 6.24
C GLU A 102 -0.71 -12.81 6.12
N ALA A 103 -0.35 -13.22 4.90
CA ALA A 103 0.53 -14.38 4.67
C ALA A 103 1.98 -14.17 5.16
N THR A 104 2.43 -12.92 5.27
CA THR A 104 3.78 -12.58 5.74
C THR A 104 3.83 -12.18 7.23
N ALA A 105 2.68 -11.90 7.84
CA ALA A 105 2.55 -11.51 9.24
C ALA A 105 3.03 -12.58 10.24
N GLU A 106 2.94 -13.87 9.88
CA GLU A 106 3.43 -14.98 10.72
C GLU A 106 4.95 -14.92 11.02
N ARG A 107 5.71 -14.08 10.32
CA ARG A 107 7.17 -13.95 10.48
C ARG A 107 7.65 -12.72 11.24
N ALA A 108 6.78 -11.78 11.60
CA ALA A 108 7.18 -10.49 12.16
C ALA A 108 6.80 -10.34 13.64
N ALA A 109 7.57 -10.94 14.54
CA ALA A 109 7.56 -10.63 15.97
C ALA A 109 8.31 -9.31 16.27
N LYS A 110 7.92 -8.21 15.63
CA LYS A 110 8.53 -6.89 15.87
C LYS A 110 7.53 -5.95 16.52
N THR A 111 8.01 -5.24 17.53
CA THR A 111 7.32 -4.12 18.18
C THR A 111 6.82 -3.15 17.10
N PRO A 112 5.55 -2.67 17.17
CA PRO A 112 5.03 -1.73 16.20
C PRO A 112 5.97 -0.53 16.09
N ASP A 113 6.49 -0.27 14.90
CA ASP A 113 7.25 0.95 14.63
C ASP A 113 6.30 2.14 14.75
N THR A 114 6.51 2.96 15.79
CA THR A 114 5.70 4.14 16.08
C THR A 114 6.09 5.35 15.24
N SER A 115 7.12 5.25 14.38
CA SER A 115 7.52 6.36 13.51
C SER A 115 6.39 6.72 12.54
N ASP A 116 6.23 8.03 12.30
CA ASP A 116 5.25 8.54 11.34
C ASP A 116 5.82 8.46 9.91
N TRP A 117 5.91 7.23 9.39
CA TRP A 117 6.46 6.97 8.05
C TRP A 117 5.43 7.15 6.93
N ILE A 118 4.13 7.17 7.25
CA ILE A 118 3.06 7.15 6.25
C ILE A 118 2.97 8.47 5.50
N GLY A 119 3.00 9.61 6.19
CA GLY A 119 3.02 10.92 5.54
C GLY A 119 4.15 11.05 4.51
N PRO A 120 5.42 10.86 4.91
CA PRO A 120 6.57 10.87 4.00
C PRO A 120 6.46 9.84 2.86
N HIS A 121 5.87 8.67 3.12
CA HIS A 121 5.63 7.68 2.08
C HIS A 121 4.65 8.18 1.01
N LEU A 122 3.52 8.78 1.42
CA LEU A 122 2.52 9.33 0.48
C LEU A 122 3.06 10.52 -0.31
N GLU A 123 3.85 11.40 0.32
CA GLU A 123 4.54 12.50 -0.36
C GLU A 123 5.51 11.97 -1.42
N ARG A 124 6.31 10.95 -1.08
CA ARG A 124 7.22 10.31 -2.03
C ARG A 124 6.49 9.71 -3.23
N LEU A 125 5.31 9.12 -3.04
CA LEU A 125 4.51 8.61 -4.16
C LEU A 125 4.08 9.74 -5.11
N PHE A 126 3.72 10.91 -4.56
CA PHE A 126 3.41 12.08 -5.38
C PHE A 126 4.63 12.60 -6.16
N GLU A 127 5.80 12.65 -5.51
CA GLU A 127 7.08 13.01 -6.15
C GLU A 127 7.47 12.02 -7.27
N ILE A 128 7.24 10.72 -7.06
CA ILE A 128 7.47 9.69 -8.07
C ILE A 128 6.56 9.93 -9.28
N GLY A 129 5.25 10.12 -9.06
CA GLY A 129 4.29 10.34 -10.15
C GLY A 129 4.63 11.57 -10.98
N THR A 130 4.82 12.72 -10.32
CA THR A 130 5.01 14.00 -11.02
C THR A 130 6.44 14.23 -11.50
N GLY A 131 7.44 13.72 -10.79
CA GLY A 131 8.85 13.89 -11.12
C GLY A 131 9.41 12.78 -12.00
N TRP A 132 9.34 11.53 -11.53
CA TRP A 132 9.99 10.40 -12.21
C TRP A 132 9.17 9.90 -13.39
N LEU A 133 7.86 9.73 -13.19
CA LEU A 133 6.95 9.19 -14.21
C LEU A 133 6.46 10.27 -15.18
N GLY A 134 6.63 11.55 -14.82
CA GLY A 134 6.21 12.68 -15.64
C GLY A 134 4.70 12.80 -15.81
N TRP A 135 3.91 12.23 -14.89
CA TRP A 135 2.46 12.34 -14.90
C TRP A 135 2.03 13.74 -14.48
N SER A 136 0.84 14.15 -14.93
CA SER A 136 0.26 15.38 -14.40
C SER A 136 -0.06 15.22 -12.89
N PRO A 137 -0.11 16.32 -12.12
CA PRO A 137 -0.61 16.26 -10.75
C PRO A 137 -2.00 15.63 -10.65
N ALA A 138 -2.88 15.88 -11.61
CA ALA A 138 -4.23 15.33 -11.62
C ALA A 138 -4.22 13.80 -11.76
N ASP A 139 -3.41 13.27 -12.69
CA ASP A 139 -3.28 11.82 -12.91
C ASP A 139 -2.61 11.15 -11.72
N THR A 140 -1.56 11.77 -11.17
CA THR A 140 -0.87 11.25 -9.97
C THR A 140 -1.81 11.16 -8.78
N TRP A 141 -2.65 12.18 -8.56
CA TRP A 141 -3.64 12.16 -7.49
C TRP A 141 -4.73 11.11 -7.69
N ALA A 142 -5.07 10.79 -8.94
CA ALA A 142 -6.10 9.80 -9.27
C ALA A 142 -5.55 8.36 -9.26
N ALA A 143 -4.25 8.18 -9.50
CA ALA A 143 -3.60 6.89 -9.42
C ALA A 143 -3.62 6.32 -7.99
N THR A 144 -3.65 5.00 -7.90
CA THR A 144 -3.47 4.27 -6.64
C THR A 144 -1.99 4.21 -6.27
N PRO A 145 -1.65 4.09 -4.98
CA PRO A 145 -0.28 3.85 -4.53
C PRO A 145 0.40 2.68 -5.26
N THR A 146 -0.33 1.56 -5.43
CA THR A 146 0.17 0.38 -6.14
C THR A 146 0.48 0.68 -7.62
N GLU A 147 -0.38 1.41 -8.33
CA GLU A 147 -0.13 1.81 -9.72
C GLU A 147 1.16 2.64 -9.85
N ILE A 148 1.37 3.60 -8.94
CA ILE A 148 2.58 4.44 -8.90
C ILE A 148 3.82 3.57 -8.67
N MET A 149 3.78 2.66 -7.68
CA MET A 149 4.90 1.77 -7.35
C MET A 149 5.24 0.81 -8.51
N ILE A 150 4.24 0.27 -9.19
CA ILE A 150 4.44 -0.59 -10.36
C ILE A 150 5.05 0.20 -11.52
N ALA A 151 4.54 1.39 -11.80
CA ALA A 151 5.07 2.25 -12.86
C ALA A 151 6.54 2.65 -12.57
N GLN A 152 6.87 2.98 -11.33
CA GLN A 152 8.24 3.25 -10.90
C GLN A 152 9.17 2.05 -11.15
N ARG A 153 8.72 0.84 -10.77
CA ARG A 153 9.48 -0.40 -10.99
C ARG A 153 9.77 -0.62 -12.48
N GLY A 154 8.77 -0.41 -13.34
CA GLY A 154 8.94 -0.49 -14.79
C GLY A 154 9.93 0.54 -15.33
N LEU A 155 9.89 1.78 -14.84
CA LEU A 155 10.86 2.81 -15.20
C LEU A 155 12.29 2.43 -14.79
N ILE A 156 12.49 1.93 -13.57
CA ILE A 156 13.79 1.47 -13.09
C ILE A 156 14.33 0.33 -13.96
N ALA A 157 13.50 -0.67 -14.28
CA ALA A 157 13.89 -1.78 -15.15
C ALA A 157 14.32 -1.29 -16.55
N ARG A 158 13.59 -0.33 -17.12
CA ARG A 158 13.95 0.29 -18.39
C ARG A 158 15.29 1.02 -18.31
N LEU A 159 15.51 1.82 -17.26
CA LEU A 159 16.76 2.57 -17.08
C LEU A 159 17.97 1.64 -16.94
N LYS A 160 17.83 0.53 -16.19
CA LYS A 160 18.87 -0.51 -16.09
C LYS A 160 19.21 -1.11 -17.45
N ALA A 161 18.18 -1.49 -18.22
CA ALA A 161 18.35 -2.06 -19.55
C ALA A 161 19.05 -1.10 -20.52
N VAL A 162 18.69 0.19 -20.51
CA VAL A 162 19.31 1.22 -21.38
C VAL A 162 20.75 1.51 -20.98
N ASN A 163 21.05 1.56 -19.68
CA ASN A 163 22.36 1.93 -19.18
C ASN A 163 23.34 0.75 -19.07
N GLY A 164 22.94 -0.46 -19.50
CA GLY A 164 23.77 -1.66 -19.45
C GLY A 164 24.12 -2.11 -18.02
N VAL A 165 23.38 -1.63 -17.02
CA VAL A 165 23.54 -2.07 -15.64
C VAL A 165 22.88 -3.43 -15.53
N LYS A 166 23.69 -4.50 -15.46
CA LYS A 166 23.20 -5.82 -15.08
C LYS A 166 22.54 -5.71 -13.71
N ASP A 167 21.46 -6.44 -13.49
CA ASP A 167 20.93 -6.59 -12.14
C ASP A 167 22.09 -7.06 -11.26
N ASP A 168 22.34 -6.33 -10.17
CA ASP A 168 23.08 -6.87 -9.04
C ASP A 168 22.21 -8.03 -8.53
N GLU A 169 22.35 -9.19 -9.14
CA GLU A 169 22.20 -10.47 -8.46
C GLU A 169 23.21 -10.42 -7.31
N ARG A 170 22.86 -9.72 -6.22
CA ARG A 170 23.40 -10.12 -4.94
C ARG A 170 22.84 -11.52 -4.76
N PRO A 171 23.67 -12.57 -4.78
CA PRO A 171 23.19 -13.87 -4.34
C PRO A 171 22.53 -13.62 -2.98
N GLU A 172 21.33 -14.16 -2.79
CA GLU A 172 20.74 -14.31 -1.46
C GLU A 172 21.83 -14.99 -0.61
N SER A 173 22.56 -14.19 0.17
CA SER A 173 23.53 -14.71 1.09
C SER A 173 22.69 -15.34 2.19
N ASP A 174 22.57 -16.66 2.15
CA ASP A 174 21.98 -17.39 3.25
C ASP A 174 22.83 -17.09 4.50
N PRO A 175 22.28 -16.43 5.53
CA PRO A 175 23.03 -16.10 6.73
C PRO A 175 23.47 -17.33 7.54
N LEU A 176 23.02 -18.53 7.15
CA LEU A 176 23.43 -19.82 7.71
C LEU A 176 24.44 -20.57 6.83
N GLU A 177 24.82 -20.03 5.66
CA GLU A 177 25.82 -20.67 4.81
C GLU A 177 27.18 -20.65 5.52
N GLU A 178 27.76 -21.83 5.77
CA GLU A 178 29.09 -21.95 6.35
C GLU A 178 30.13 -21.37 5.37
N ILE A 179 30.66 -20.19 5.72
CA ILE A 179 31.72 -19.55 4.95
C ILE A 179 33.04 -20.27 5.24
N ALA A 180 33.68 -20.77 4.18
CA ALA A 180 34.99 -21.43 4.26
C ALA A 180 36.01 -20.54 5.03
N PRO A 181 36.86 -21.13 5.90
CA PRO A 181 37.80 -20.38 6.75
C PRO A 181 38.74 -19.44 5.98
N GLU A 182 39.07 -19.78 4.73
CA GLU A 182 39.93 -18.98 3.87
C GLU A 182 39.29 -17.64 3.46
N LYS A 183 37.99 -17.65 3.12
CA LYS A 183 37.24 -16.43 2.78
C LYS A 183 37.09 -15.49 3.98
N VAL A 184 36.93 -16.05 5.18
CA VAL A 184 36.91 -15.27 6.43
C VAL A 184 38.26 -14.59 6.65
N ARG A 185 39.36 -15.32 6.43
CA ARG A 185 40.72 -14.78 6.59
C ARG A 185 41.02 -13.66 5.59
N GLU A 186 40.61 -13.81 4.34
CA GLU A 186 40.73 -12.77 3.31
C GLU A 186 39.92 -11.51 3.66
N GLY A 187 38.67 -11.67 4.12
CA GLY A 187 37.84 -10.56 4.56
C GLY A 187 38.46 -9.78 5.72
N LEU A 188 38.98 -10.48 6.72
CA LEU A 188 39.66 -9.87 7.88
C LEU A 188 40.95 -9.15 7.49
N ALA A 189 41.73 -9.70 6.55
CA ALA A 189 42.94 -9.05 6.04
C ALA A 189 42.61 -7.74 5.30
N LYS A 190 41.54 -7.75 4.49
CA LYS A 190 41.06 -6.56 3.77
C LYS A 190 40.58 -5.47 4.72
N LEU A 191 39.82 -5.83 5.76
CA LEU A 191 39.37 -4.87 6.78
C LEU A 191 40.53 -4.26 7.57
N ARG A 192 41.55 -5.06 7.91
CA ARG A 192 42.77 -4.55 8.56
C ARG A 192 43.55 -3.57 7.70
N GLY A 193 43.61 -3.80 6.38
CA GLY A 193 44.26 -2.89 5.44
C GLY A 193 43.50 -1.58 5.19
N LEU A 194 42.20 -1.53 5.51
CA LEU A 194 41.37 -0.32 5.42
C LEU A 194 41.31 0.47 6.74
N ALA A 195 41.69 -0.16 7.85
CA ALA A 195 41.68 0.43 9.19
C ALA A 195 43.05 0.97 9.65
N GLY A 196 44.05 0.95 8.77
CA GLY A 196 45.38 1.57 8.96
C GLY A 196 45.65 2.62 7.90
#